data_AF-A0A385C7X7-F1
#
_entry.id   AF-A0A385C7X7-F1
#
_cell.length_a   1.000
_cell.length_b   1.000
_cell.length_c   1.000
_cell.angle_alpha   90.00
_cell.angle_beta   90.00
_cell.angle_gamma   90.00
#
_symmetry.space_group_name_H-M   'P 1'
#
loop_
_entity.id
_entity.type
_entity.pdbx_description
1 polymer ?
#
loop_
_entity_poly.entity_id
_entity_poly.type
_entity_poly.pdbx_seq_one_letter_code
_entity_poly.pdbx_strand_id
1 'polypeptide(L)' 'MNKFIVGDKVKIAIQPEVVFEISKVNHDHSYEIQYHLSDQQVLQYDNIAAEMLQKVENSQ' A
#
# COMPACT_ATOMS: atom_id res chain seq x y z
N MET A 1 -0.69 -11.16 -13.00
CA MET A 1 0.30 -10.60 -12.06
C MET A 1 -0.09 -9.15 -11.81
N ASN A 2 -0.77 -8.88 -10.70
CA ASN A 2 -1.19 -7.51 -10.38
C ASN A 2 0.06 -6.72 -9.97
N LYS A 3 0.58 -5.90 -10.89
CA LYS A 3 1.61 -4.92 -10.56
C LYS A 3 0.90 -3.71 -9.96
N PHE A 4 1.26 -3.36 -8.73
CA PHE A 4 0.77 -2.15 -8.08
C PHE A 4 1.54 -0.94 -8.62
N ILE A 5 0.87 0.20 -8.71
CA ILE A 5 1.50 1.47 -9.10
C ILE A 5 1.34 2.49 -7.98
N VAL A 6 2.19 3.53 -7.97
CA VAL A 6 2.06 4.65 -7.03
C VAL A 6 0.65 5.26 -7.14
N GLY A 7 0.02 5.50 -6.00
CA GLY A 7 -1.37 5.95 -5.90
C GLY A 7 -2.40 4.82 -5.77
N ASP A 8 -2.04 3.55 -6.01
CA ASP A 8 -2.96 2.44 -5.79
C ASP A 8 -3.32 2.32 -4.31
N LYS A 9 -4.63 2.11 -4.05
CA LYS A 9 -5.13 1.78 -2.72
C LYS A 9 -5.02 0.28 -2.47
N VAL A 10 -4.40 -0.08 -1.36
CA VAL A 10 -4.06 -1.46 -1.01
C VAL A 10 -4.35 -1.74 0.46
N LYS A 11 -4.60 -2.99 0.78
CA LYS A 11 -4.68 -3.50 2.15
C LYS A 11 -3.55 -4.50 2.37
N ILE A 12 -3.08 -4.60 3.62
CA ILE A 12 -2.13 -5.61 4.05
C ILE A 12 -2.81 -6.64 4.94
N ALA A 13 -2.40 -7.90 4.84
CA ALA A 13 -3.02 -9.01 5.58
C ALA A 13 -2.99 -8.83 7.11
N ILE A 14 -1.95 -8.17 7.65
CA ILE A 14 -1.79 -7.94 9.09
C ILE A 14 -2.72 -6.84 9.64
N GLN A 15 -3.25 -5.97 8.78
CA GLN A 15 -4.13 -4.85 9.14
C GLN A 15 -5.19 -4.65 8.04
N PRO A 16 -6.16 -5.59 7.90
CA PRO A 16 -7.12 -5.58 6.80
C PRO A 16 -8.16 -4.45 6.90
N GLU A 17 -8.26 -3.81 8.06
CA GLU A 17 -9.13 -2.66 8.32
C GLU A 17 -8.57 -1.34 7.77
N VAL A 18 -7.26 -1.26 7.55
CA VAL A 18 -6.60 -0.03 7.09
C VAL A 18 -6.33 -0.10 5.59
N VAL A 19 -6.72 0.95 4.87
CA VAL A 19 -6.43 1.12 3.45
C VAL A 19 -5.23 2.04 3.31
N PHE A 20 -4.12 1.48 2.86
CA PHE A 20 -2.90 2.20 2.54
C PHE A 20 -2.89 2.64 1.08
N GLU A 21 -2.00 3.57 0.76
CA GLU A 21 -1.67 3.97 -0.61
C GLU A 21 -0.23 3.59 -0.93
N ILE A 22 0.03 3.09 -2.13
CA ILE A 22 1.40 2.90 -2.61
C ILE A 22 2.03 4.28 -2.82
N SER A 23 3.04 4.60 -2.03
CA SER A 23 3.81 5.84 -2.15
C SER A 23 4.99 5.68 -3.11
N LYS A 24 5.60 4.48 -3.15
CA LYS A 24 6.77 4.21 -4.00
C LYS A 24 6.89 2.72 -4.35
N VAL A 25 7.51 2.43 -5.49
CA VAL A 25 7.92 1.09 -5.91
C VAL A 25 9.45 1.05 -5.91
N ASN A 26 10.03 0.15 -5.12
CA ASN A 26 11.47 0.00 -5.00
C ASN A 26 12.07 -0.82 -6.15
N HIS A 27 13.38 -0.70 -6.36
CA HIS A 27 14.09 -1.39 -7.43
C HIS A 27 14.13 -2.92 -7.24
N ASP A 28 14.02 -3.39 -5.99
CA ASP A 28 13.95 -4.82 -5.65
C ASP A 28 12.54 -5.43 -5.84
N HIS A 29 11.59 -4.63 -6.34
CA HIS A 29 10.17 -4.97 -6.50
C HIS A 29 9.34 -5.02 -5.20
N SER A 30 9.90 -4.59 -4.06
CA SER A 30 9.09 -4.22 -2.91
C SER A 30 8.39 -2.86 -3.10
N TYR A 31 7.42 -2.60 -2.22
CA TYR A 31 6.59 -1.41 -2.24
C TYR A 31 6.69 -0.66 -0.92
N GLU A 32 6.58 0.65 -1.04
CA GLU A 32 6.42 1.58 0.05
C GLU A 32 4.95 1.97 0.12
N ILE A 33 4.33 1.77 1.28
CA ILE A 33 2.92 2.11 1.53
C ILE A 33 2.81 3.17 2.61
N GLN A 34 1.84 4.06 2.45
CA GLN A 34 1.55 5.13 3.39
C GLN A 34 0.08 5.19 3.77
N TYR A 35 -0.19 5.59 5.00
CA TYR A 35 -1.53 5.90 5.50
C TYR A 35 -1.49 7.20 6.30
N HIS A 36 -2.31 8.16 5.88
CA HIS A 36 -2.42 9.45 6.56
C HIS A 36 -3.45 9.33 7.69
N LEU A 37 -3.00 9.33 8.94
CA LEU A 37 -3.87 9.39 10.13
C LEU A 37 -4.45 10.79 10.31
N SER A 38 -3.67 11.81 9.96
CA SER A 38 -3.98 13.23 10.05
C SER A 38 -3.02 14.02 9.18
N ASP A 39 -3.25 15.32 8.99
CA ASP A 39 -2.39 16.20 8.17
C ASP A 39 -0.90 16.18 8.57
N GLN A 40 -0.59 15.84 9.83
CA GLN A 40 0.78 15.83 10.37
C GLN A 40 1.31 14.43 10.70
N GLN A 41 0.47 13.38 10.59
CA GLN A 41 0.84 12.03 10.99
C GLN A 41 0.60 11.05 9.85
N VAL A 42 1.71 10.49 9.35
CA VAL A 42 1.72 9.49 8.29
C VAL A 42 2.36 8.22 8.83
N LEU A 43 1.65 7.11 8.73
CA LEU A 43 2.21 5.78 8.93
C LEU A 43 2.80 5.32 7.60
N GLN A 44 4.10 5.05 7.58
CA GLN A 44 4.80 4.61 6.39
C GLN A 44 5.46 3.26 6.67
N TYR A 45 5.30 2.34 5.73
CA TYR A 45 5.96 1.04 5.76
C TYR A 45 6.72 0.86 4.45
N ASP A 46 7.96 0.40 4.57
CA ASP A 46 8.87 0.13 3.45
C ASP A 46 9.17 -1.37 3.36
N ASN A 47 9.68 -1.80 2.21
CA ASN A 47 10.02 -3.21 1.91
C ASN A 47 8.81 -4.17 1.97
N ILE A 48 7.62 -3.74 1.56
CA ILE A 48 6.45 -4.61 1.52
C ILE A 48 6.43 -5.41 0.23
N ALA A 49 6.38 -6.74 0.33
CA ALA A 49 6.30 -7.62 -0.83
C ALA A 49 4.90 -7.54 -1.49
N ALA A 50 4.85 -7.70 -2.82
CA ALA A 50 3.59 -7.71 -3.59
C ALA A 50 2.56 -8.71 -3.03
N GLU A 51 3.02 -9.86 -2.55
CA GLU A 51 2.17 -10.95 -2.02
C GLU A 51 1.45 -10.56 -0.73
N MET A 52 1.98 -9.58 0.01
CA MET A 52 1.35 -9.06 1.22
C MET A 52 0.27 -8.01 0.93
N LEU A 53 0.20 -7.52 -0.30
CA LEU A 53 -0.68 -6.45 -0.73
C LEU A 53 -1.91 -7.01 -1.43
N GLN A 54 -3.06 -6.47 -1.09
CA GLN A 54 -4.32 -6.74 -1.77
C GLN A 54 -4.89 -5.44 -2.31
N LYS A 55 -5.10 -5.38 -3.62
CA LYS A 55 -5.66 -4.19 -4.28
C LYS A 55 -7.10 -4.01 -3.79
N VAL A 56 -7.43 -2.78 -3.38
CA VAL A 56 -8.82 -2.41 -3.11
C VAL A 56 -9.41 -1.96 -4.45
N GLU A 57 -10.08 -2.89 -5.14
CA GLU A 57 -10.87 -2.51 -6.30
C GLU A 57 -12.14 -1.84 -5.79
N ASN A 58 -12.31 -0.55 -6.08
CA ASN A 58 -13.63 0.08 -6.00
C ASN A 58 -14.47 -0.53 -7.12
N SER A 59 -15.10 -1.67 -6.85
CA SER A 59 -16.24 -2.13 -7.65
C SER A 59 -17.36 -1.11 -7.44
N GLN A 60 -17.51 -0.18 -8.39
CA GLN A 60 -18.73 0.60 -8.57
C GLN A 60 -19.82 -0.28 -9.18
#